data_AF-A0A158JTG4-F1
#
_entry.id   AF-A0A158JTG4-F1
#
_cell.length_a   1.000
_cell.length_b   1.000
_cell.length_c   1.000
_cell.angle_alpha   90.00
_cell.angle_beta   90.00
_cell.angle_gamma   90.00
#
_symmetry.space_group_name_H-M   'P 1'
#
loop_
_entity.id
_entity.type
_entity.pdbx_description
1 polymer ?
#
loop_
_entity_poly.entity_id
_entity_poly.type
_entity_poly.pdbx_seq_one_letter_code
_entity_poly.pdbx_strand_id
1 'polypeptide(L)'
;MASGLGSSAYGAGSTASGEGSSASGASAYAGGNVATASGASSVALGVSATAQGGGSIALGNGAVAGLVGAGTTPTNDVAIGSGSGATAGSSMALGANADATATGGVALGANSIANRAAGTFVVPISGTGFTTLMGAVSVGSSGSQRQVINVAPGTQLTDAVNLSQLDSAVVSLNHAIAAQAAAAAPPVANPGTGSGSGSGSGSAPTFISGNPTTYSAPVASGSNATSAGSGSAASAANSTAVGTGA
;
A
#
# COMPACT_ATOMS: atom_id res chain seq x y z
N MET A 1 -9.28 48.41 -3.80
CA MET A 1 -8.27 49.18 -4.56
C MET A 1 -8.13 48.54 -5.94
N ALA A 2 -8.27 49.30 -7.02
CA ALA A 2 -8.02 48.80 -8.38
C ALA A 2 -6.82 49.56 -8.99
N SER A 3 -5.78 48.85 -9.42
CA SER A 3 -4.58 49.42 -10.04
C SER A 3 -4.21 48.65 -11.32
N GLY A 4 -4.40 49.28 -12.47
CA GLY A 4 -4.18 48.67 -13.78
C GLY A 4 -5.28 49.06 -14.76
N LEU A 5 -4.95 49.13 -16.05
CA LEU A 5 -5.92 49.50 -17.09
C LEU A 5 -7.07 48.48 -17.09
N GLY A 6 -8.32 48.94 -16.93
CA GLY A 6 -9.50 48.06 -16.89
C GLY A 6 -9.59 47.15 -15.66
N SER A 7 -8.78 47.35 -14.63
CA SER A 7 -8.89 46.62 -13.36
C SER A 7 -10.16 47.00 -12.59
N SER A 8 -10.75 46.05 -11.87
CA SER A 8 -12.00 46.24 -11.11
C SER A 8 -11.91 45.58 -9.73
N ALA A 9 -12.16 46.34 -8.67
CA ALA A 9 -12.21 45.83 -7.30
C ALA A 9 -13.60 46.07 -6.70
N TYR A 10 -14.54 45.17 -6.96
CA TYR A 10 -15.96 45.31 -6.56
C TYR A 10 -16.23 44.88 -5.12
N GLY A 11 -15.43 43.97 -4.57
CA GLY A 11 -15.61 43.46 -3.21
C GLY A 11 -15.22 44.47 -2.13
N ALA A 12 -15.90 44.43 -0.98
CA ALA A 12 -15.54 45.24 0.18
C ALA A 12 -14.11 44.91 0.63
N GLY A 13 -13.21 45.91 0.66
CA GLY A 13 -11.80 45.69 1.01
C GLY A 13 -10.99 44.88 -0.01
N SER A 14 -11.52 44.63 -1.21
CA SER A 14 -10.81 43.84 -2.23
C SER A 14 -9.72 44.67 -2.93
N THR A 15 -8.76 43.99 -3.53
CA THR A 15 -7.68 44.60 -4.33
C THR A 15 -7.55 43.89 -5.67
N ALA A 16 -7.56 44.65 -6.75
CA ALA A 16 -7.28 44.17 -8.11
C ALA A 16 -6.08 44.95 -8.64
N SER A 17 -4.97 44.28 -8.93
CA SER A 17 -3.74 44.88 -9.42
C SER A 17 -3.25 44.16 -10.67
N GLY A 18 -3.38 44.78 -11.84
CA GLY A 18 -3.06 44.20 -13.14
C GLY A 18 -4.09 44.61 -14.19
N GLU A 19 -3.66 44.75 -15.44
CA GLU A 19 -4.57 45.08 -16.55
C GLU A 19 -5.70 44.04 -16.66
N GLY A 20 -6.95 44.49 -16.69
CA GLY A 20 -8.13 43.64 -16.77
C GLY A 20 -8.40 42.75 -15.55
N SER A 21 -7.66 42.91 -14.44
CA SER A 21 -7.88 42.12 -13.22
C SER A 21 -9.23 42.44 -12.56
N SER A 22 -9.85 41.45 -11.92
CA SER A 22 -11.16 41.60 -11.26
C SER A 22 -11.16 40.94 -9.88
N ALA A 23 -11.42 41.71 -8.83
CA ALA A 23 -11.57 41.23 -7.45
C ALA A 23 -12.98 41.55 -6.94
N SER A 24 -13.93 40.63 -7.12
CA SER A 24 -15.34 40.80 -6.75
C SER A 24 -15.71 40.20 -5.38
N GLY A 25 -14.92 39.28 -4.85
CA GLY A 25 -15.10 38.77 -3.49
C GLY A 25 -14.72 39.81 -2.42
N ALA A 26 -15.45 39.83 -1.30
CA ALA A 26 -15.06 40.65 -0.13
C ALA A 26 -13.65 40.24 0.34
N SER A 27 -12.77 41.21 0.59
CA SER A 27 -11.36 40.99 0.95
C SER A 27 -10.55 40.14 -0.04
N ALA A 28 -11.02 39.99 -1.28
CA ALA A 28 -10.31 39.23 -2.31
C ALA A 28 -9.11 40.01 -2.88
N TYR A 29 -8.10 39.29 -3.35
CA TYR A 29 -6.93 39.85 -4.03
C TYR A 29 -6.74 39.24 -5.41
N ALA A 30 -6.77 40.06 -6.47
CA ALA A 30 -6.48 39.65 -7.84
C ALA A 30 -5.25 40.39 -8.36
N GLY A 31 -4.08 39.75 -8.33
CA GLY A 31 -2.81 40.29 -8.80
C GLY A 31 -2.34 39.64 -10.10
N GLY A 32 -2.32 40.36 -11.21
CA GLY A 32 -1.87 39.85 -12.51
C GLY A 32 -2.78 40.31 -13.66
N ASN A 33 -2.26 40.29 -14.88
CA ASN A 33 -3.07 40.58 -16.07
C ASN A 33 -4.23 39.57 -16.16
N VAL A 34 -5.47 40.07 -16.23
CA VAL A 34 -6.71 39.28 -16.31
C VAL A 34 -6.91 38.30 -15.13
N ALA A 35 -6.23 38.53 -13.99
CA ALA A 35 -6.45 37.72 -12.78
C ALA A 35 -7.86 37.96 -12.23
N THR A 36 -8.55 36.91 -11.80
CA THR A 36 -9.93 36.97 -11.29
C THR A 36 -10.04 36.35 -9.90
N ALA A 37 -10.45 37.13 -8.91
CA ALA A 37 -10.70 36.69 -7.54
C ALA A 37 -12.16 36.98 -7.16
N SER A 38 -13.02 35.97 -7.31
CA SER A 38 -14.47 36.10 -7.11
C SER A 38 -14.96 35.59 -5.76
N GLY A 39 -14.18 34.72 -5.10
CA GLY A 39 -14.50 34.21 -3.77
C GLY A 39 -14.21 35.22 -2.65
N ALA A 40 -15.02 35.22 -1.60
CA ALA A 40 -14.71 36.01 -0.40
C ALA A 40 -13.37 35.55 0.21
N SER A 41 -12.47 36.49 0.53
CA SER A 41 -11.11 36.23 1.02
C SER A 41 -10.26 35.36 0.08
N SER A 42 -10.56 35.33 -1.22
CA SER A 42 -9.78 34.55 -2.19
C SER A 42 -8.56 35.31 -2.70
N VAL A 43 -7.55 34.57 -3.18
CA VAL A 43 -6.30 35.13 -3.71
C VAL A 43 -6.05 34.53 -5.10
N ALA A 44 -6.03 35.37 -6.12
CA ALA A 44 -5.57 35.02 -7.46
C ALA A 44 -4.29 35.82 -7.78
N LEU A 45 -3.16 35.15 -7.98
CA LEU A 45 -1.89 35.78 -8.32
C LEU A 45 -1.24 35.10 -9.54
N GLY A 46 -1.08 35.85 -10.62
CA GLY A 46 -0.55 35.37 -11.90
C GLY A 46 -1.43 35.81 -13.07
N VAL A 47 -0.86 35.79 -14.29
CA VAL A 47 -1.62 36.12 -15.50
C VAL A 47 -2.73 35.08 -15.69
N SER A 48 -3.98 35.53 -15.81
CA SER A 48 -5.19 34.70 -15.92
C SER A 48 -5.42 33.73 -14.74
N ALA A 49 -4.80 33.97 -13.58
CA ALA A 49 -5.07 33.19 -12.37
C ALA A 49 -6.53 33.43 -11.92
N THR A 50 -7.22 32.38 -11.47
CA THR A 50 -8.65 32.42 -11.18
C THR A 50 -8.95 31.75 -9.84
N ALA A 51 -9.41 32.53 -8.84
CA ALA A 51 -9.78 32.06 -7.51
C ALA A 51 -11.26 32.35 -7.23
N GLN A 52 -12.10 31.34 -7.39
CA GLN A 52 -13.57 31.48 -7.41
C GLN A 52 -14.25 31.07 -6.12
N GLY A 53 -13.65 30.16 -5.36
CA GLY A 53 -14.16 29.76 -4.06
C GLY A 53 -13.78 30.75 -2.96
N GLY A 54 -14.65 30.92 -1.95
CA GLY A 54 -14.28 31.65 -0.73
C GLY A 54 -13.04 31.03 -0.07
N GLY A 55 -12.06 31.83 0.32
CA GLY A 55 -10.79 31.35 0.87
C GLY A 55 -9.94 30.53 -0.09
N SER A 56 -10.28 30.44 -1.39
CA SER A 56 -9.46 29.74 -2.38
C SER A 56 -8.22 30.55 -2.77
N ILE A 57 -7.15 29.84 -3.11
CA ILE A 57 -5.84 30.39 -3.46
C ILE A 57 -5.41 29.84 -4.82
N ALA A 58 -5.25 30.70 -5.82
CA ALA A 58 -4.71 30.38 -7.14
C ALA A 58 -3.43 31.17 -7.39
N LEU A 59 -2.27 30.51 -7.40
CA LEU A 59 -0.96 31.12 -7.58
C LEU A 59 -0.25 30.50 -8.81
N GLY A 60 -0.16 31.24 -9.90
CA GLY A 60 0.49 30.80 -11.14
C GLY A 60 -0.26 31.27 -12.38
N ASN A 61 0.43 31.31 -13.53
CA ASN A 61 -0.21 31.63 -14.80
C ASN A 61 -1.29 30.59 -15.12
N GLY A 62 -2.54 31.04 -15.30
CA GLY A 62 -3.69 30.17 -15.58
C GLY A 62 -4.04 29.19 -14.45
N ALA A 63 -3.55 29.40 -13.21
CA ALA A 63 -3.96 28.57 -12.08
C ALA A 63 -5.46 28.78 -11.77
N VAL A 64 -6.18 27.71 -11.45
CA VAL A 64 -7.62 27.75 -11.15
C VAL A 64 -7.89 27.08 -9.81
N ALA A 65 -8.43 27.84 -8.86
CA ALA A 65 -8.88 27.33 -7.56
C ALA A 65 -10.36 27.67 -7.31
N GLY A 66 -11.16 26.69 -6.91
CA GLY A 66 -12.60 26.86 -6.67
C GLY A 66 -13.47 26.34 -7.82
N LEU A 67 -14.64 25.83 -7.46
CA LEU A 67 -15.70 25.43 -8.38
C LEU A 67 -16.55 26.64 -8.82
N VAL A 68 -17.03 26.63 -10.07
CA VAL A 68 -17.98 27.63 -10.59
C VAL A 68 -19.42 27.18 -10.31
N GLY A 69 -20.19 27.94 -9.54
CA GLY A 69 -21.64 27.73 -9.42
C GLY A 69 -22.24 28.13 -8.07
N ALA A 70 -23.46 28.67 -8.09
CA ALA A 70 -24.21 29.03 -6.89
C ALA A 70 -24.75 27.77 -6.19
N GLY A 71 -24.50 27.63 -4.89
CA GLY A 71 -25.12 26.60 -4.04
C GLY A 71 -24.24 25.41 -3.64
N THR A 72 -22.92 25.45 -3.88
CA THR A 72 -21.99 24.41 -3.40
C THR A 72 -20.96 25.01 -2.44
N THR A 73 -21.09 24.74 -1.14
CA THR A 73 -19.99 24.90 -0.16
C THR A 73 -19.34 23.51 -0.06
N PRO A 74 -18.08 23.35 -0.48
CA PRO A 74 -16.94 23.88 0.25
C PRO A 74 -15.97 24.69 -0.63
N THR A 75 -15.41 25.75 -0.08
CA THR A 75 -14.37 26.55 -0.73
C THR A 75 -13.25 26.79 0.25
N ASN A 76 -12.09 26.22 -0.07
CA ASN A 76 -10.77 26.42 0.53
C ASN A 76 -9.73 25.76 -0.41
N ASP A 77 -9.95 25.86 -1.73
CA ASP A 77 -9.13 25.16 -2.71
C ASP A 77 -7.79 25.87 -2.90
N VAL A 78 -6.73 25.10 -3.12
CA VAL A 78 -5.37 25.64 -3.28
C VAL A 78 -4.77 25.12 -4.58
N ALA A 79 -4.57 25.99 -5.55
CA ALA A 79 -3.89 25.70 -6.81
C ALA A 79 -2.60 26.55 -6.90
N ILE A 80 -1.44 25.92 -6.87
CA ILE A 80 -0.13 26.57 -6.92
C ILE A 80 0.71 25.94 -8.03
N GLY A 81 0.96 26.70 -9.09
CA GLY A 81 1.70 26.27 -10.28
C GLY A 81 1.08 26.83 -11.55
N SER A 82 1.89 26.96 -12.61
CA SER A 82 1.34 27.31 -13.93
C SER A 82 0.35 26.24 -14.38
N GLY A 83 -0.88 26.62 -14.73
CA GLY A 83 -1.93 25.71 -15.18
C GLY A 83 -2.43 24.72 -14.13
N SER A 84 -2.11 24.89 -12.84
CA SER A 84 -2.61 24.00 -11.78
C SER A 84 -4.13 24.18 -11.58
N GLY A 85 -4.86 23.09 -11.33
CA GLY A 85 -6.30 23.09 -11.10
C GLY A 85 -6.69 22.42 -9.77
N ALA A 86 -7.40 23.15 -8.91
CA ALA A 86 -8.03 22.62 -7.70
C ALA A 86 -9.51 23.03 -7.70
N THR A 87 -10.39 22.15 -8.21
CA THR A 87 -11.75 22.51 -8.64
C THR A 87 -12.86 21.70 -7.98
N ALA A 88 -12.54 20.94 -6.92
CA ALA A 88 -13.44 19.93 -6.35
C ALA A 88 -13.93 20.23 -4.93
N GLY A 89 -13.49 21.33 -4.31
CA GLY A 89 -13.78 21.68 -2.93
C GLY A 89 -12.82 21.02 -1.94
N SER A 90 -12.25 21.84 -1.06
CA SER A 90 -11.17 21.46 -0.14
C SER A 90 -10.01 20.70 -0.82
N SER A 91 -9.81 20.89 -2.13
CA SER A 91 -8.78 20.20 -2.90
C SER A 91 -7.51 21.03 -3.04
N MET A 92 -6.39 20.36 -3.28
CA MET A 92 -5.08 21.00 -3.41
C MET A 92 -4.32 20.48 -4.62
N ALA A 93 -3.85 21.37 -5.48
CA ALA A 93 -2.95 21.08 -6.58
C ALA A 93 -1.67 21.91 -6.42
N LEU A 94 -0.54 21.24 -6.21
CA LEU A 94 0.77 21.86 -6.00
C LEU A 94 1.76 21.37 -7.05
N GLY A 95 1.97 22.16 -8.10
CA GLY A 95 2.86 21.89 -9.22
C GLY A 95 2.28 22.37 -10.54
N ALA A 96 3.14 22.62 -11.53
CA ALA A 96 2.68 22.99 -12.87
C ALA A 96 1.80 21.87 -13.47
N ASN A 97 0.62 22.23 -13.97
CA ASN A 97 -0.40 21.31 -14.48
C ASN A 97 -0.82 20.20 -13.49
N ALA A 98 -0.61 20.38 -12.18
CA ALA A 98 -1.20 19.48 -11.19
C ALA A 98 -2.73 19.68 -11.17
N ASP A 99 -3.50 18.59 -11.07
CA ASP A 99 -4.96 18.65 -11.17
C ASP A 99 -5.64 17.80 -10.09
N ALA A 100 -6.41 18.46 -9.22
CA ALA A 100 -7.11 17.87 -8.07
C ALA A 100 -8.63 18.03 -8.23
N THR A 101 -9.24 16.97 -8.79
CA THR A 101 -10.65 16.91 -9.20
C THR A 101 -11.54 16.09 -8.27
N ALA A 102 -10.96 15.46 -7.24
CA ALA A 102 -11.69 14.84 -6.14
C ALA A 102 -11.80 15.79 -4.94
N THR A 103 -12.98 15.87 -4.31
CA THR A 103 -13.18 16.65 -3.07
C THR A 103 -12.22 16.19 -1.98
N GLY A 104 -11.47 17.13 -1.38
CA GLY A 104 -10.42 16.80 -0.41
C GLY A 104 -9.16 16.15 -1.00
N GLY A 105 -9.08 15.97 -2.33
CA GLY A 105 -7.94 15.36 -3.01
C GLY A 105 -6.74 16.28 -3.08
N VAL A 106 -5.53 15.70 -3.11
CA VAL A 106 -4.26 16.43 -3.16
C VAL A 106 -3.41 15.93 -4.32
N ALA A 107 -3.20 16.74 -5.35
CA ALA A 107 -2.23 16.49 -6.41
C ALA A 107 -0.90 17.17 -6.09
N LEU A 108 0.13 16.37 -5.80
CA LEU A 108 1.45 16.83 -5.36
C LEU A 108 2.52 16.57 -6.44
N GLY A 109 3.06 17.64 -7.01
CA GLY A 109 4.05 17.63 -8.07
C GLY A 109 3.47 17.95 -9.45
N ALA A 110 4.35 18.37 -10.38
CA ALA A 110 3.92 18.74 -11.73
C ALA A 110 3.26 17.56 -12.46
N ASN A 111 2.14 17.82 -13.14
CA ASN A 111 1.33 16.81 -13.86
C ASN A 111 0.77 15.67 -12.97
N SER A 112 0.76 15.83 -11.64
CA SER A 112 0.07 14.88 -10.76
C SER A 112 -1.44 15.04 -10.87
N ILE A 113 -2.18 13.93 -10.80
CA ILE A 113 -3.64 13.92 -10.95
C ILE A 113 -4.25 13.23 -9.73
N ALA A 114 -5.06 13.96 -8.97
CA ALA A 114 -5.82 13.46 -7.82
C ALA A 114 -7.32 13.40 -8.15
N ASN A 115 -7.74 12.31 -8.79
CA ASN A 115 -9.11 12.07 -9.26
C ASN A 115 -9.83 10.92 -8.51
N ARG A 116 -9.23 10.40 -7.43
CA ARG A 116 -9.83 9.35 -6.61
C ARG A 116 -10.56 9.96 -5.42
N ALA A 117 -11.88 9.84 -5.42
CA ALA A 117 -12.75 10.34 -4.36
C ALA A 117 -12.64 9.50 -3.06
N ALA A 118 -13.20 10.06 -2.00
CA ALA A 118 -13.47 9.36 -0.75
C ALA A 118 -14.32 8.09 -0.99
N GLY A 119 -14.18 7.09 -0.12
CA GLY A 119 -14.98 5.88 -0.25
C GLY A 119 -14.54 4.74 0.66
N THR A 120 -15.28 3.64 0.58
CA THR A 120 -14.94 2.38 1.25
C THR A 120 -14.21 1.47 0.28
N PHE A 121 -13.03 1.02 0.67
CA PHE A 121 -12.15 0.15 -0.08
C PHE A 121 -12.00 -1.18 0.65
N VAL A 122 -11.94 -2.27 -0.10
CA VAL A 122 -11.76 -3.62 0.47
C VAL A 122 -10.37 -4.11 0.15
N VAL A 123 -9.65 -4.58 1.16
CA VAL A 123 -8.37 -5.26 0.97
C VAL A 123 -8.63 -6.64 0.37
N PRO A 124 -8.15 -6.95 -0.85
CA PRO A 124 -8.51 -8.20 -1.54
C PRO A 124 -8.09 -9.47 -0.79
N ILE A 125 -7.03 -9.39 0.03
CA ILE A 125 -6.46 -10.55 0.74
C ILE A 125 -7.22 -10.83 2.04
N SER A 126 -7.48 -9.81 2.86
CA SER A 126 -8.12 -9.98 4.17
C SER A 126 -9.63 -9.82 4.15
N GLY A 127 -10.21 -9.28 3.07
CA GLY A 127 -11.62 -8.90 2.99
C GLY A 127 -12.02 -7.74 3.91
N THR A 128 -11.06 -7.15 4.64
CA THR A 128 -11.33 -6.03 5.55
C THR A 128 -11.55 -4.74 4.76
N GLY A 129 -12.62 -4.02 5.10
CA GLY A 129 -12.91 -2.70 4.56
C GLY A 129 -12.17 -1.59 5.31
N PHE A 130 -11.79 -0.53 4.61
CA PHE A 130 -11.41 0.75 5.21
C PHE A 130 -12.11 1.90 4.47
N THR A 131 -12.46 2.96 5.19
CA THR A 131 -13.16 4.11 4.61
C THR A 131 -12.29 5.35 4.71
N THR A 132 -12.12 6.06 3.60
CA THR A 132 -11.53 7.40 3.58
C THR A 132 -12.65 8.43 3.56
N LEU A 133 -12.49 9.50 4.33
CA LEU A 133 -13.46 10.60 4.35
C LEU A 133 -13.21 11.64 3.25
N MET A 134 -12.00 11.67 2.69
CA MET A 134 -11.55 12.64 1.68
C MET A 134 -10.92 11.92 0.48
N GLY A 135 -10.75 12.67 -0.62
CA GLY A 135 -10.03 12.22 -1.80
C GLY A 135 -8.56 11.85 -1.53
N ALA A 136 -7.96 11.13 -2.46
CA ALA A 136 -6.60 10.63 -2.31
C ALA A 136 -5.53 11.72 -2.47
N VAL A 137 -4.38 11.51 -1.83
CA VAL A 137 -3.14 12.20 -2.18
C VAL A 137 -2.48 11.46 -3.34
N SER A 138 -2.26 12.15 -4.45
CA SER A 138 -1.59 11.64 -5.64
C SER A 138 -0.25 12.34 -5.83
N VAL A 139 0.82 11.55 -5.92
CA VAL A 139 2.19 12.04 -6.19
C VAL A 139 2.58 11.90 -7.66
N GLY A 140 1.64 11.58 -8.55
CA GLY A 140 1.91 11.38 -9.97
C GLY A 140 0.64 11.15 -10.77
N SER A 141 0.78 10.49 -11.90
CA SER A 141 -0.34 10.15 -12.79
C SER A 141 -0.16 8.77 -13.40
N SER A 142 -1.16 8.29 -14.15
CA SER A 142 -1.06 7.03 -14.86
C SER A 142 0.14 7.06 -15.83
N GLY A 143 0.99 6.04 -15.78
CA GLY A 143 2.25 6.01 -16.54
C GLY A 143 3.36 6.97 -16.08
N SER A 144 3.15 7.77 -15.03
CA SER A 144 4.17 8.69 -14.47
C SER A 144 4.10 8.74 -12.94
N GLN A 145 4.45 7.63 -12.30
CA GLN A 145 4.52 7.53 -10.84
C GLN A 145 5.84 8.11 -10.32
N ARG A 146 5.81 8.63 -9.08
CA ARG A 146 7.01 9.04 -8.35
C ARG A 146 7.30 8.07 -7.23
N GLN A 147 8.57 7.88 -6.92
CA GLN A 147 8.98 7.25 -5.67
C GLN A 147 8.72 8.19 -4.50
N VAL A 148 8.33 7.62 -3.36
CA VAL A 148 8.29 8.32 -2.08
C VAL A 148 9.45 7.79 -1.24
N ILE A 149 10.47 8.62 -1.05
CA ILE A 149 11.71 8.24 -0.36
C ILE A 149 11.78 8.85 1.05
N ASN A 150 12.69 8.34 1.89
CA ASN A 150 12.86 8.77 3.28
C ASN A 150 11.62 8.55 4.16
N VAL A 151 10.88 7.47 3.89
CA VAL A 151 9.74 7.02 4.70
C VAL A 151 10.27 6.20 5.86
N ALA A 152 10.15 6.73 7.09
CA ALA A 152 10.43 5.98 8.31
C ALA A 152 9.50 4.75 8.43
N PRO A 153 9.90 3.69 9.15
CA PRO A 153 9.03 2.53 9.36
C PRO A 153 7.69 2.92 10.00
N GLY A 154 6.58 2.46 9.43
CA GLY A 154 5.24 2.66 9.99
C GLY A 154 5.04 1.88 11.30
N THR A 155 4.21 2.41 12.19
CA THR A 155 3.95 1.83 13.53
C THR A 155 2.47 1.61 13.81
N GLN A 156 1.59 2.36 13.15
CA GLN A 156 0.15 2.23 13.21
C GLN A 156 -0.41 1.57 11.94
N LEU A 157 -1.65 1.09 12.01
CA LEU A 157 -2.30 0.35 10.90
C LEU A 157 -2.49 1.19 9.62
N THR A 158 -2.48 2.52 9.74
CA THR A 158 -2.65 3.45 8.62
C THR A 158 -1.36 4.12 8.18
N ASP A 159 -0.22 3.72 8.75
CA ASP A 159 1.08 4.25 8.34
C ASP A 159 1.54 3.60 7.03
N ALA A 160 2.32 4.34 6.24
CA ALA A 160 2.96 3.78 5.06
C ALA A 160 4.02 2.74 5.47
N VAL A 161 4.03 1.60 4.79
CA VAL A 161 5.06 0.56 4.93
C VAL A 161 6.24 0.91 4.02
N ASN A 162 7.46 0.89 4.56
CA ASN A 162 8.68 1.07 3.76
C ASN A 162 9.34 -0.27 3.38
N LEU A 163 10.43 -0.22 2.60
CA LEU A 163 11.08 -1.43 2.10
C LEU A 163 11.65 -2.34 3.21
N SER A 164 12.20 -1.79 4.30
CA SER A 164 12.79 -2.61 5.36
C SER A 164 11.75 -3.40 6.14
N GLN A 165 10.56 -2.85 6.34
CA GLN A 165 9.44 -3.57 6.96
C GLN A 165 8.93 -4.70 6.07
N LEU A 166 8.80 -4.44 4.76
CA LEU A 166 8.41 -5.47 3.80
C LEU A 166 9.43 -6.61 3.75
N ASP A 167 10.72 -6.28 3.68
CA ASP A 167 11.81 -7.27 3.69
C ASP A 167 11.80 -8.11 4.97
N SER A 168 11.64 -7.46 6.14
CA SER A 168 11.55 -8.15 7.43
C SER A 168 10.36 -9.13 7.50
N ALA A 169 9.21 -8.74 6.92
CA ALA A 169 8.02 -9.60 6.86
C ALA A 169 8.24 -10.81 5.94
N VAL A 170 8.88 -10.62 4.79
CA VAL A 170 9.21 -11.71 3.84
C VAL A 170 10.23 -12.68 4.45
N VAL A 171 11.27 -12.18 5.12
CA VAL A 171 12.25 -13.01 5.84
C VAL A 171 11.56 -13.84 6.92
N SER A 172 10.66 -13.24 7.69
CA SER A 172 9.90 -13.93 8.74
C SER A 172 9.00 -15.04 8.15
N LEU A 173 8.35 -14.77 7.01
CA LEU A 173 7.55 -15.77 6.29
C LEU A 173 8.40 -16.95 5.81
N ASN A 174 9.57 -16.69 5.23
CA ASN A 174 10.47 -17.74 4.75
C ASN A 174 10.93 -18.66 5.89
N HIS A 175 11.24 -18.11 7.07
CA HIS A 175 11.56 -18.90 8.25
C HIS A 175 10.38 -19.79 8.69
N ALA A 176 9.15 -19.27 8.67
CA ALA A 176 7.96 -20.04 9.03
C ALA A 176 7.72 -21.21 8.06
N ILE A 177 7.90 -21.01 6.76
CA ILE A 177 7.78 -22.06 5.74
C ILE A 177 8.86 -23.14 5.95
N ALA A 178 10.11 -22.74 6.16
CA ALA A 178 11.21 -23.67 6.42
C ALA A 178 10.96 -24.51 7.69
N ALA A 179 10.46 -23.88 8.76
CA ALA A 179 10.09 -24.57 9.98
C ALA A 179 8.94 -25.58 9.75
N GLN A 180 7.93 -25.21 8.95
CA GLN A 180 6.82 -26.09 8.61
C GLN A 180 7.27 -27.30 7.78
N ALA A 181 8.21 -27.12 6.85
CA ALA A 181 8.79 -28.20 6.05
C ALA A 181 9.63 -29.16 6.91
N ALA A 182 10.41 -28.63 7.86
CA ALA A 182 11.17 -29.44 8.81
C ALA A 182 10.25 -30.25 9.74
N ALA A 183 9.13 -29.67 10.17
CA ALA A 183 8.12 -30.37 10.97
C ALA A 183 7.35 -31.46 10.18
N ALA A 184 7.34 -31.39 8.85
CA ALA A 184 6.70 -32.38 7.98
C ALA A 184 7.63 -33.56 7.59
N ALA A 185 8.92 -33.51 7.94
CA ALA A 185 9.80 -34.67 7.80
C ALA A 185 9.31 -35.79 8.74
N PRO A 186 9.18 -37.04 8.26
CA PRO A 186 8.57 -38.10 9.06
C PRO A 186 9.35 -38.32 10.37
N PRO A 187 8.68 -38.67 11.48
CA PRO A 187 9.27 -38.74 12.83
C PRO A 187 10.37 -39.80 13.01
N VAL A 188 10.66 -40.59 11.98
CA VAL A 188 11.81 -41.50 11.97
C VAL A 188 12.61 -41.30 10.69
N ALA A 189 13.79 -40.69 10.83
CA ALA A 189 14.83 -40.87 9.84
C ALA A 189 15.12 -42.38 9.75
N ASN A 190 14.93 -42.98 8.57
CA ASN A 190 15.44 -44.32 8.31
C ASN A 190 16.94 -44.28 8.64
N PRO A 191 17.46 -45.06 9.60
CA PRO A 191 18.87 -45.01 9.95
C PRO A 191 19.65 -45.43 8.71
N GLY A 192 20.18 -44.44 7.99
CA GLY A 192 20.93 -44.68 6.77
C GLY A 192 22.09 -45.59 7.10
N THR A 193 22.08 -46.81 6.56
CA THR A 193 23.23 -47.66 6.20
C THR A 193 24.43 -47.71 7.14
N GLY A 194 24.26 -47.40 8.43
CA GLY A 194 25.21 -47.69 9.47
C GLY A 194 25.22 -49.19 9.63
N SER A 195 26.25 -49.82 9.08
CA SER A 195 26.59 -51.22 9.31
C SER A 195 26.84 -51.42 10.80
N GLY A 196 25.77 -51.62 11.56
CA GLY A 196 25.79 -51.97 12.97
C GLY A 196 25.75 -53.49 13.07
N SER A 197 26.91 -54.12 12.92
CA SER A 197 27.11 -55.49 13.40
C SER A 197 27.06 -55.44 14.93
N GLY A 198 25.84 -55.56 15.48
CA GLY A 198 25.58 -55.59 16.91
C GLY A 198 25.18 -56.99 17.34
N SER A 199 26.16 -57.87 17.51
CA SER A 199 26.00 -59.08 18.32
C SER A 199 25.85 -58.64 19.79
N GLY A 200 24.63 -58.38 20.22
CA GLY A 200 24.36 -57.97 21.60
C GLY A 200 22.89 -57.66 21.83
N SER A 201 22.25 -58.45 22.69
CA SER A 201 20.94 -58.18 23.26
C SER A 201 20.85 -56.74 23.79
N GLY A 202 20.04 -55.88 23.19
CA GLY A 202 19.76 -54.57 23.81
C GLY A 202 18.97 -53.54 23.02
N SER A 203 19.10 -53.43 21.70
CA SER A 203 18.26 -52.52 20.89
C SER A 203 18.31 -52.95 19.42
N ALA A 204 17.19 -53.47 18.91
CA ALA A 204 17.12 -53.97 17.53
C ALA A 204 17.32 -52.83 16.53
N PRO A 205 18.25 -52.94 15.55
CA PRO A 205 18.37 -51.96 14.48
C PRO A 205 17.08 -51.97 13.64
N THR A 206 16.43 -50.81 13.53
CA THR A 206 15.17 -50.63 12.82
C THR A 206 15.41 -50.57 11.31
N PHE A 207 15.47 -51.71 10.64
CA PHE A 207 15.43 -51.75 9.18
C PHE A 207 13.98 -51.48 8.73
N ILE A 208 13.68 -50.25 8.31
CA ILE A 208 12.36 -49.89 7.79
C ILE A 208 12.34 -50.13 6.28
N SER A 209 11.62 -51.15 5.82
CA SER A 209 11.24 -51.28 4.41
C SER A 209 9.95 -50.51 4.14
N GLY A 210 9.93 -49.65 3.12
CA GLY A 210 8.69 -49.19 2.49
C GLY A 210 7.96 -47.96 3.08
N ASN A 211 8.59 -47.15 3.95
CA ASN A 211 8.02 -45.90 4.49
C ASN A 211 6.53 -46.02 4.92
N PRO A 212 6.19 -46.91 5.87
CA PRO A 212 4.81 -47.13 6.28
C PRO A 212 4.29 -45.94 7.09
N THR A 213 3.04 -45.54 6.88
CA THR A 213 2.38 -44.43 7.62
C THR A 213 2.13 -44.76 9.11
N THR A 214 2.26 -46.04 9.49
CA THR A 214 2.26 -46.55 10.87
C THR A 214 3.41 -47.55 11.04
N TYR A 215 4.24 -47.38 12.07
CA TYR A 215 5.36 -48.27 12.38
C TYR A 215 4.97 -49.27 13.45
N SER A 216 5.11 -50.57 13.17
CA SER A 216 5.04 -51.66 14.14
C SER A 216 6.41 -52.33 14.22
N ALA A 217 6.90 -52.60 15.42
CA ALA A 217 8.25 -53.15 15.60
C ALA A 217 8.34 -54.59 15.04
N PRO A 218 9.40 -54.93 14.28
CA PRO A 218 9.65 -56.30 13.83
C PRO A 218 9.87 -57.25 15.01
N VAL A 219 9.44 -58.52 14.86
CA VAL A 219 9.52 -59.55 15.91
C VAL A 219 10.31 -60.76 15.40
N ALA A 220 11.54 -60.93 15.89
CA ALA A 220 12.34 -62.15 15.71
C ALA A 220 12.24 -63.01 16.98
N SER A 221 11.26 -63.92 17.02
CA SER A 221 11.00 -64.77 18.18
C SER A 221 11.50 -66.21 18.04
N GLY A 222 11.82 -66.65 16.80
CA GLY A 222 12.45 -67.95 16.56
C GLY A 222 13.95 -67.96 16.91
N SER A 223 14.48 -69.13 17.27
CA SER A 223 15.93 -69.31 17.47
C SER A 223 16.69 -69.01 16.17
N ASN A 224 17.71 -68.15 16.23
CA ASN A 224 18.45 -67.66 15.04
C ASN A 224 17.56 -67.01 13.97
N ALA A 225 16.42 -66.44 14.36
CA ALA A 225 15.55 -65.74 13.43
C ALA A 225 16.04 -64.31 13.14
N THR A 226 15.78 -63.82 11.93
CA THR A 226 16.04 -62.43 11.52
C THR A 226 14.74 -61.80 11.02
N SER A 227 14.38 -60.62 11.54
CA SER A 227 13.18 -59.89 11.11
C SER A 227 13.52 -58.43 10.80
N ALA A 228 13.14 -57.97 9.61
CA ALA A 228 13.37 -56.62 9.10
C ALA A 228 12.12 -56.12 8.33
N GLY A 229 11.73 -54.86 8.51
CA GLY A 229 10.48 -54.28 8.01
C GLY A 229 9.44 -54.03 9.10
N SER A 230 8.55 -53.05 8.88
CA SER A 230 7.49 -52.73 9.86
C SER A 230 6.50 -53.89 9.97
N GLY A 231 6.28 -54.40 11.18
CA GLY A 231 5.33 -55.47 11.47
C GLY A 231 5.72 -56.87 10.95
N SER A 232 6.97 -57.09 10.53
CA SER A 232 7.40 -58.44 10.15
C SER A 232 7.61 -59.35 11.37
N ALA A 233 7.40 -60.65 11.20
CA ALA A 233 7.47 -61.64 12.26
C ALA A 233 8.17 -62.95 11.82
N ALA A 234 9.39 -63.16 12.30
CA ALA A 234 10.16 -64.39 12.10
C ALA A 234 10.06 -65.27 13.36
N SER A 235 9.12 -66.22 13.37
CA SER A 235 8.79 -67.05 14.54
C SER A 235 9.35 -68.47 14.52
N ALA A 236 9.81 -68.98 13.37
CA ALA A 236 10.42 -70.30 13.25
C ALA A 236 11.95 -70.27 13.43
N ALA A 237 12.56 -71.41 13.78
CA ALA A 237 14.01 -71.54 13.88
C ALA A 237 14.68 -71.29 12.51
N ASN A 238 15.76 -70.52 12.49
CA ASN A 238 16.50 -70.09 11.29
C ASN A 238 15.62 -69.37 10.24
N SER A 239 14.51 -68.76 10.65
CA SER A 239 13.61 -68.05 9.73
C SER A 239 14.06 -66.62 9.46
N THR A 240 13.73 -66.13 8.27
CA THR A 240 14.02 -64.74 7.86
C THR A 240 12.74 -64.12 7.34
N ALA A 241 12.26 -63.06 8.01
CA ALA A 241 11.12 -62.25 7.57
C ALA A 241 11.62 -60.89 7.11
N VAL A 242 11.44 -60.58 5.83
CA VAL A 242 11.89 -59.32 5.22
C VAL A 242 10.75 -58.72 4.42
N GLY A 243 10.34 -57.52 4.81
CA GLY A 243 9.23 -56.80 4.19
C GLY A 243 8.22 -56.29 5.21
N THR A 244 7.33 -55.39 4.80
CA THR A 244 6.28 -54.85 5.67
C THR A 244 5.17 -55.87 5.85
N GLY A 245 4.92 -56.30 7.10
CA GLY A 245 3.92 -57.32 7.44
C GLY A 245 4.29 -58.76 7.01
N ALA A 246 5.58 -59.01 6.73
CA ALA A 246 6.11 -60.29 6.26
C ALA A 246 6.32 -61.33 7.37
#